data_AF-A0A930HN51-F1
#
_entry.id   AF-A0A930HN51-F1
#
_cell.length_a   1.000
_cell.length_b   1.000
_cell.length_c   1.000
_cell.angle_alpha   90.00
_cell.angle_beta   90.00
_cell.angle_gamma   90.00
#
_symmetry.space_group_name_H-M   'P 1'
#
loop_
_entity.id
_entity.type
_entity.pdbx_description
1 polymer ?
#
loop_
_entity_poly.entity_id
_entity_poly.type
_entity_poly.pdbx_seq_one_letter_code
_entity_poly.pdbx_strand_id
1 'polypeptide(L)'
;ITKIRELFSLPNVHYAQYTDISEEERTVIDNMLNEERLRGFRGAYLETAKQLKKKQDRTKEGENPQIENLDFEFVLFASTLIDYDYIMELIARLSGTTTSKQKMTKEQIISLIKSSSNLLEERDDIIAYLDSLKESVNGKTAKQIKEEYEVFKTEKYAKELLTIADKHNISAKALETFVNEIIGRKIFDGEKLNDLLAPLNLGWRDRTKKELALMEDVTPLLKRLSAGQEISGLSAYDEKI
;
A
#
# COMPACT_ATOMS: atom_id res chain seq x y z
N ILE A 1 -20.87 -21.43 0.43
CA ILE A 1 -20.17 -20.22 0.91
C ILE A 1 -18.98 -20.58 1.78
N THR A 2 -19.13 -21.35 2.86
CA THR A 2 -18.02 -21.76 3.75
C THR A 2 -16.86 -22.45 3.02
N LYS A 3 -17.13 -23.38 2.09
CA LYS A 3 -16.09 -24.03 1.26
C LYS A 3 -15.39 -23.06 0.29
N ILE A 4 -16.11 -22.06 -0.21
CA ILE A 4 -15.53 -21.03 -1.08
C ILE A 4 -14.67 -20.11 -0.22
N ARG A 5 -15.18 -19.66 0.94
CA ARG A 5 -14.40 -18.93 1.95
C ARG A 5 -13.11 -19.66 2.28
N GLU A 6 -13.14 -20.95 2.62
CA GLU A 6 -11.94 -21.75 2.89
C GLU A 6 -10.96 -21.75 1.71
N LEU A 7 -11.44 -21.97 0.48
CA LEU A 7 -10.62 -21.92 -0.74
C LEU A 7 -9.89 -20.57 -0.92
N PHE A 8 -10.52 -19.47 -0.51
CA PHE A 8 -9.98 -18.10 -0.63
C PHE A 8 -9.33 -17.56 0.67
N SER A 9 -9.44 -18.29 1.79
CA SER A 9 -8.76 -18.02 3.07
C SER A 9 -7.45 -18.76 3.20
N LEU A 10 -7.26 -19.82 2.39
CA LEU A 10 -5.93 -20.24 2.04
C LEU A 10 -5.21 -19.00 1.54
N PRO A 11 -4.04 -18.65 2.11
CA PRO A 11 -3.28 -17.55 1.56
C PRO A 11 -3.16 -17.82 0.06
N ASN A 12 -3.13 -16.79 -0.77
CA ASN A 12 -2.38 -16.94 -2.01
C ASN A 12 -0.94 -17.11 -1.54
N VAL A 13 -0.63 -18.33 -1.07
CA VAL A 13 0.61 -18.68 -0.45
C VAL A 13 1.59 -18.45 -1.56
N HIS A 14 2.60 -17.63 -1.27
CA HIS A 14 3.85 -17.72 -1.97
C HIS A 14 4.21 -19.21 -2.10
N TYR A 15 3.91 -19.84 -3.23
CA TYR A 15 4.27 -21.24 -3.50
C TYR A 15 5.80 -21.42 -3.45
N ALA A 16 6.54 -20.30 -3.43
CA ALA A 16 7.96 -20.22 -3.07
C ALA A 16 8.29 -20.75 -1.66
N GLN A 17 7.32 -20.86 -0.75
CA GLN A 17 7.52 -21.33 0.63
C GLN A 17 7.31 -22.85 0.80
N TYR A 18 6.73 -23.51 -0.20
CA TYR A 18 6.57 -24.97 -0.22
C TYR A 18 7.59 -25.57 -1.18
N THR A 19 8.62 -26.20 -0.64
CA THR A 19 9.70 -26.86 -1.41
C THR A 19 9.28 -28.16 -2.10
N ASP A 20 8.06 -28.65 -1.85
CA ASP A 20 7.56 -29.96 -2.32
C ASP A 20 6.62 -29.89 -3.54
N ILE A 21 6.34 -28.72 -4.09
CA ILE A 21 5.42 -28.58 -5.24
C ILE A 21 6.22 -28.55 -6.54
N SER A 22 5.99 -29.52 -7.42
CA SER A 22 6.67 -29.61 -8.71
C SER A 22 6.19 -28.52 -9.69
N GLU A 23 6.99 -28.22 -10.70
CA GLU A 23 6.66 -27.23 -11.74
C GLU A 23 5.41 -27.65 -12.56
N GLU A 24 5.18 -28.96 -12.67
CA GLU A 24 4.00 -29.56 -13.31
C GLU A 24 2.74 -29.38 -12.45
N GLU A 25 2.86 -29.48 -11.12
CA GLU A 25 1.76 -29.22 -10.20
C GLU A 25 1.40 -27.73 -10.16
N ARG A 26 2.40 -26.84 -10.22
CA ARG A 26 2.19 -25.38 -10.31
C ARG A 26 1.41 -25.00 -11.57
N THR A 27 1.81 -25.54 -12.71
CA THR A 27 1.13 -25.26 -13.99
C THR A 27 -0.28 -25.82 -14.05
N VAL A 28 -0.56 -26.96 -13.40
CA VAL A 28 -1.93 -27.48 -13.26
C VAL A 28 -2.78 -26.56 -12.37
N ILE A 29 -2.23 -26.09 -11.24
CA ILE A 29 -2.93 -25.18 -10.33
C ILE A 29 -3.24 -23.84 -11.01
N ASP A 30 -2.27 -23.24 -11.70
CA ASP A 30 -2.46 -21.98 -12.45
C ASP A 30 -3.49 -22.12 -13.58
N ASN A 31 -3.50 -23.26 -14.28
CA ASN A 31 -4.50 -23.54 -15.31
C ASN A 31 -5.89 -23.81 -14.72
N MET A 32 -5.97 -24.42 -13.54
CA MET A 32 -7.24 -24.72 -12.87
C MET A 32 -7.87 -23.46 -12.24
N LEU A 33 -7.02 -22.55 -11.72
CA LEU A 33 -7.36 -21.28 -11.10
C LEU A 33 -7.04 -20.07 -11.99
N ASN A 34 -7.30 -20.17 -13.29
CA ASN A 34 -7.11 -19.04 -14.19
C ASN A 34 -7.96 -17.81 -13.77
N GLU A 35 -7.49 -16.60 -14.10
CA GLU A 35 -8.13 -15.35 -13.64
C GLU A 35 -9.61 -15.21 -14.03
N GLU A 36 -10.02 -15.81 -15.14
CA GLU A 36 -11.41 -15.79 -15.62
C GLU A 36 -12.32 -16.64 -14.73
N ARG A 37 -11.89 -17.85 -14.36
CA ARG A 37 -12.62 -18.73 -13.44
C ARG A 37 -12.68 -18.15 -12.03
N LEU A 38 -11.57 -17.57 -11.56
CA LEU A 38 -11.53 -16.86 -10.28
C LEU A 38 -12.53 -15.69 -10.27
N ARG A 39 -12.61 -14.90 -11.35
CA ARG A 39 -13.62 -13.85 -11.51
C ARG A 39 -15.05 -14.40 -11.47
N GLY A 40 -15.32 -15.52 -12.13
CA GLY A 40 -16.63 -16.18 -12.11
C GLY A 40 -17.04 -16.65 -10.70
N PHE A 41 -16.15 -17.32 -9.97
CA PHE A 41 -16.40 -17.75 -8.59
C PHE A 41 -16.61 -16.57 -7.64
N ARG A 42 -15.87 -15.47 -7.82
CA ARG A 42 -16.04 -14.22 -7.06
C ARG A 42 -17.41 -13.59 -7.29
N GLY A 43 -17.86 -13.49 -8.54
CA GLY A 43 -19.18 -12.97 -8.89
C GLY A 43 -20.31 -13.77 -8.23
N ALA A 44 -20.25 -15.09 -8.36
CA ALA A 44 -21.22 -16.00 -7.73
C ALA A 44 -21.19 -15.90 -6.19
N TYR A 45 -20.00 -15.76 -5.59
CA TYR A 45 -19.85 -15.60 -4.14
C TYR A 45 -20.50 -14.30 -3.64
N LEU A 46 -20.19 -13.16 -4.28
CA LEU A 46 -20.75 -11.85 -3.89
C LEU A 46 -22.26 -11.80 -4.06
N GLU A 47 -22.77 -12.38 -5.14
CA GLU A 47 -24.21 -12.47 -5.37
C GLU A 47 -24.89 -13.32 -4.29
N THR A 48 -24.33 -14.49 -3.98
CA THR A 48 -24.86 -15.37 -2.95
C THR A 48 -24.79 -14.73 -1.56
N ALA A 49 -23.68 -14.07 -1.22
CA ALA A 49 -23.53 -13.34 0.03
C ALA A 49 -24.56 -12.21 0.16
N LYS A 50 -24.81 -11.45 -0.92
CA LYS A 50 -25.85 -10.41 -0.97
C LYS A 50 -27.26 -10.99 -0.80
N GLN A 51 -27.53 -12.15 -1.39
CA GLN A 51 -28.81 -12.84 -1.22
C GLN A 51 -28.99 -13.37 0.21
N LEU A 52 -27.95 -13.92 0.84
CA LEU A 52 -28.01 -14.40 2.21
C LEU A 52 -28.12 -13.27 3.23
N LYS A 53 -27.41 -12.16 3.04
CA LYS A 53 -27.57 -10.95 3.87
C LYS A 53 -28.98 -10.39 3.80
N LYS A 54 -29.58 -10.33 2.61
CA LYS A 54 -31.01 -9.95 2.45
C LYS A 54 -31.96 -10.92 3.16
N LYS A 55 -31.59 -12.19 3.29
CA LYS A 55 -32.37 -13.17 4.07
C LYS A 55 -32.18 -12.93 5.56
N GLN A 56 -30.96 -12.72 6.03
CA GLN A 56 -30.65 -12.36 7.42
C GLN A 56 -31.43 -11.11 7.87
N ASP A 57 -31.42 -10.04 7.06
CA ASP A 57 -32.16 -8.79 7.33
C ASP A 57 -33.70 -8.98 7.40
N ARG A 58 -34.23 -10.10 6.90
CA ARG A 58 -35.67 -10.43 6.85
C ARG A 58 -36.06 -11.55 7.81
N THR A 59 -35.10 -12.21 8.44
CA THR A 59 -35.32 -13.36 9.33
C THR A 59 -35.38 -12.83 10.76
N LYS A 60 -36.33 -13.30 11.58
CA LYS A 60 -36.39 -12.90 12.99
C LYS A 60 -35.27 -13.57 13.78
N GLU A 61 -34.81 -12.92 14.84
CA GLU A 61 -33.77 -13.44 15.73
C GLU A 61 -34.12 -14.87 16.18
N GLY A 62 -33.24 -15.85 15.88
CA GLY A 62 -33.45 -17.26 16.21
C GLY A 62 -34.21 -18.14 15.21
N GLU A 63 -34.74 -17.61 14.09
CA GLU A 63 -35.44 -18.42 13.07
C GLU A 63 -34.48 -19.27 12.21
N ASN A 64 -33.25 -18.79 11.97
CA ASN A 64 -32.25 -19.55 11.23
C ASN A 64 -30.82 -19.27 11.74
N PRO A 65 -30.35 -20.02 12.75
CA PRO A 65 -29.05 -19.81 13.39
C PRO A 65 -27.88 -19.94 12.41
N GLN A 66 -28.03 -20.69 11.31
CA GLN A 66 -26.97 -20.88 10.33
C GLN A 66 -26.74 -19.65 9.46
N ILE A 67 -27.80 -18.87 9.16
CA ILE A 67 -27.73 -17.62 8.39
C ILE A 67 -27.44 -16.42 9.29
N GLU A 68 -27.87 -16.48 10.54
CA GLU A 68 -27.66 -15.42 11.53
C GLU A 68 -26.19 -15.32 11.99
N ASN A 69 -25.50 -16.46 12.10
CA ASN A 69 -24.07 -16.53 12.47
C ASN A 69 -23.11 -16.43 11.26
N LEU A 70 -23.62 -16.12 10.07
CA LEU A 70 -22.81 -15.97 8.87
C LEU A 70 -22.10 -14.62 8.90
N ASP A 71 -20.83 -14.62 9.30
CA ASP A 71 -19.96 -13.44 9.16
C ASP A 71 -19.46 -13.34 7.71
N PHE A 72 -19.78 -12.21 7.06
CA PHE A 72 -19.37 -11.95 5.69
C PHE A 72 -18.05 -11.16 5.72
N GLU A 73 -16.93 -11.88 5.79
CA GLU A 73 -15.60 -11.29 5.58
C GLU A 73 -15.44 -10.86 4.12
N PHE A 74 -15.73 -9.59 3.82
CA PHE A 74 -15.45 -8.99 2.52
C PHE A 74 -13.95 -8.73 2.28
N VAL A 75 -13.11 -9.07 3.26
CA VAL A 75 -11.67 -8.76 3.33
C VAL A 75 -10.81 -9.75 2.53
N LEU A 76 -11.31 -10.95 2.21
CA LEU A 76 -10.46 -12.06 1.73
C LEU A 76 -10.33 -12.24 0.21
N PHE A 77 -10.97 -11.41 -0.63
CA PHE A 77 -10.88 -11.55 -2.11
C PHE A 77 -9.93 -10.54 -2.78
N ALA A 78 -9.12 -9.88 -1.96
CA ALA A 78 -8.39 -8.65 -2.25
C ALA A 78 -7.11 -8.80 -3.10
N SER A 79 -6.51 -9.99 -3.17
CA SER A 79 -5.08 -10.06 -3.53
C SER A 79 -4.75 -9.98 -5.03
N THR A 80 -5.72 -9.78 -5.92
CA THR A 80 -5.44 -9.49 -7.36
C THR A 80 -6.25 -8.32 -7.94
N LEU A 81 -6.99 -7.56 -7.12
CA LEU A 81 -7.94 -6.53 -7.60
C LEU A 81 -7.82 -5.16 -6.90
N ILE A 82 -7.09 -5.07 -5.79
CA ILE A 82 -6.84 -3.77 -5.15
C ILE A 82 -5.61 -3.16 -5.81
N ASP A 83 -5.77 -2.62 -7.01
CA ASP A 83 -4.72 -1.82 -7.63
C ASP A 83 -4.85 -0.34 -7.22
N TYR A 84 -3.85 0.44 -7.61
CA TYR A 84 -3.81 1.87 -7.37
C TYR A 84 -5.06 2.58 -7.93
N ASP A 85 -5.52 2.21 -9.13
CA ASP A 85 -6.64 2.88 -9.80
C ASP A 85 -7.98 2.56 -9.10
N TYR A 86 -8.15 1.33 -8.62
CA TYR A 86 -9.31 0.91 -7.82
C TYR A 86 -9.40 1.67 -6.49
N ILE A 87 -8.27 1.90 -5.81
CA ILE A 87 -8.24 2.74 -4.61
C ILE A 87 -8.68 4.18 -4.93
N MET A 88 -8.19 4.77 -6.03
CA MET A 88 -8.60 6.12 -6.43
C MET A 88 -10.10 6.19 -6.78
N GLU A 89 -10.67 5.14 -7.37
CA GLU A 89 -12.11 5.04 -7.58
C GLU A 89 -12.91 4.97 -6.28
N LEU A 90 -12.44 4.21 -5.29
CA LEU A 90 -13.09 4.14 -3.98
C LEU A 90 -13.08 5.50 -3.29
N ILE A 91 -11.96 6.21 -3.37
CA ILE A 91 -11.82 7.56 -2.81
C ILE A 91 -12.74 8.56 -3.53
N ALA A 92 -12.85 8.50 -4.86
CA ALA A 92 -13.77 9.36 -5.61
C ALA A 92 -15.25 9.17 -5.18
N ARG A 93 -15.62 7.96 -4.73
CA ARG A 93 -16.98 7.64 -4.30
C ARG A 93 -17.31 8.09 -2.87
N LEU A 94 -16.34 8.61 -2.10
CA LEU A 94 -16.52 9.14 -0.74
C LEU A 94 -17.43 10.39 -0.64
N SER A 95 -17.96 10.92 -1.75
CA SER A 95 -18.79 12.15 -1.75
C SER A 95 -19.95 12.12 -0.73
N GLY A 96 -20.00 13.18 0.08
CA GLY A 96 -20.97 13.38 1.15
C GLY A 96 -22.35 13.73 0.61
N THR A 97 -23.39 13.23 1.29
CA THR A 97 -24.82 13.40 1.00
C THR A 97 -25.39 12.62 -0.19
N THR A 98 -26.09 11.51 0.13
CA THR A 98 -27.41 11.05 -0.37
C THR A 98 -27.50 9.53 -0.50
N THR A 99 -28.38 8.95 0.34
CA THR A 99 -29.17 7.72 0.18
C THR A 99 -28.71 6.66 -0.83
N SER A 100 -28.06 5.57 -0.34
CA SER A 100 -28.52 4.17 -0.41
C SER A 100 -27.39 3.11 -0.39
N LYS A 101 -27.48 2.22 0.62
CA LYS A 101 -27.10 0.79 0.70
C LYS A 101 -25.73 0.24 0.26
N GLN A 102 -24.76 0.96 -0.31
CA GLN A 102 -23.44 0.37 -0.59
C GLN A 102 -22.32 1.42 -0.86
N LYS A 103 -21.90 2.19 0.16
CA LYS A 103 -20.64 2.97 0.11
C LYS A 103 -19.68 2.40 1.16
N MET A 104 -18.40 2.18 0.79
CA MET A 104 -17.34 1.93 1.77
C MET A 104 -17.04 3.21 2.52
N THR A 105 -16.96 3.14 3.85
CA THR A 105 -16.54 4.27 4.68
C THR A 105 -15.05 4.54 4.53
N LYS A 106 -14.60 5.70 4.99
CA LYS A 106 -13.17 6.05 5.06
C LYS A 106 -12.39 4.96 5.81
N GLU A 107 -12.90 4.51 6.94
CA GLU A 107 -12.31 3.47 7.79
C GLU A 107 -12.22 2.12 7.07
N GLN A 108 -13.22 1.79 6.25
CA GLN A 108 -13.21 0.57 5.43
C GLN A 108 -12.15 0.65 4.32
N ILE A 109 -11.95 1.81 3.70
CA ILE A 109 -10.87 2.02 2.72
C ILE A 109 -9.50 1.91 3.42
N ILE A 110 -9.33 2.50 4.61
CA ILE A 110 -8.09 2.35 5.40
C ILE A 110 -7.84 0.88 5.72
N SER A 111 -8.85 0.15 6.20
CA SER A 111 -8.72 -1.28 6.52
C SER A 111 -8.32 -2.09 5.29
N LEU A 112 -8.89 -1.78 4.12
CA LEU A 112 -8.56 -2.40 2.84
C LEU A 112 -7.09 -2.18 2.48
N ILE A 113 -6.62 -0.94 2.52
CA ILE A 113 -5.22 -0.58 2.22
C ILE A 113 -4.26 -1.25 3.20
N LYS A 114 -4.59 -1.28 4.50
CA LYS A 114 -3.78 -1.95 5.53
C LYS A 114 -3.65 -3.46 5.29
N SER A 115 -4.65 -4.09 4.70
CA SER A 115 -4.68 -5.53 4.39
C SER A 115 -4.07 -5.89 3.02
N SER A 116 -3.74 -4.89 2.19
CA SER A 116 -3.24 -5.09 0.84
C SER A 116 -1.71 -5.19 0.83
N SER A 117 -1.20 -6.36 0.45
CA SER A 117 0.25 -6.63 0.37
C SER A 117 0.93 -5.90 -0.78
N ASN A 118 0.21 -5.61 -1.85
CA ASN A 118 0.73 -4.92 -3.02
C ASN A 118 0.79 -3.39 -2.85
N LEU A 119 0.27 -2.86 -1.73
CA LEU A 119 0.33 -1.44 -1.38
C LEU A 119 1.28 -1.16 -0.21
N LEU A 120 2.08 -2.12 0.26
CA LEU A 120 2.88 -1.97 1.47
C LEU A 120 3.73 -0.69 1.50
N GLU A 121 4.38 -0.36 0.38
CA GLU A 121 5.26 0.82 0.27
C GLU A 121 4.48 2.14 0.17
N GLU A 122 3.31 2.14 -0.47
CA GLU A 122 2.50 3.36 -0.66
C GLU A 122 1.40 3.53 0.40
N ARG A 123 1.17 2.51 1.24
CA ARG A 123 0.08 2.43 2.22
C ARG A 123 -0.01 3.68 3.08
N ASP A 124 1.11 4.10 3.64
CA ASP A 124 1.13 5.22 4.59
C ASP A 124 0.91 6.56 3.90
N ASP A 125 1.29 6.68 2.62
CA ASP A 125 1.00 7.87 1.80
C ASP A 125 -0.48 7.94 1.43
N ILE A 126 -1.08 6.82 1.01
CA ILE A 126 -2.51 6.75 0.67
C ILE A 126 -3.37 7.03 1.92
N ILE A 127 -3.03 6.43 3.07
CA ILE A 127 -3.74 6.67 4.33
C ILE A 127 -3.61 8.15 4.75
N ALA A 128 -2.40 8.71 4.71
CA ALA A 128 -2.20 10.14 5.04
C ALA A 128 -2.98 11.07 4.10
N TYR A 129 -3.05 10.72 2.81
CA TYR A 129 -3.87 11.47 1.85
C TYR A 129 -5.35 11.36 2.19
N LEU A 130 -5.87 10.15 2.43
CA LEU A 130 -7.24 9.93 2.85
C LEU A 130 -7.59 10.70 4.13
N ASP A 131 -6.63 10.83 5.05
CA ASP A 131 -6.76 11.62 6.26
C ASP A 131 -6.78 13.13 6.04
N SER A 132 -6.09 13.60 5.00
CA SER A 132 -6.13 15.00 4.58
C SER A 132 -7.43 15.40 3.86
N LEU A 133 -8.16 14.44 3.30
CA LEU A 133 -9.42 14.68 2.61
C LEU A 133 -10.50 15.09 3.63
N LYS A 134 -11.19 16.21 3.34
CA LYS A 134 -12.40 16.60 4.06
C LYS A 134 -13.50 15.54 3.84
N GLU A 135 -14.44 15.43 4.77
CA GLU A 135 -15.51 14.39 4.79
C GLU A 135 -16.30 14.24 3.48
N SER A 136 -16.29 15.25 2.60
CA SER A 136 -16.80 15.15 1.25
C SER A 136 -15.71 15.39 0.21
N VAL A 137 -15.44 14.35 -0.55
CA VAL A 137 -14.73 14.45 -1.83
C VAL A 137 -15.74 14.99 -2.84
N ASN A 138 -15.85 16.32 -2.97
CA ASN A 138 -16.88 17.10 -3.71
C ASN A 138 -17.15 16.66 -5.18
N GLY A 139 -17.66 15.46 -5.41
CA GLY A 139 -17.91 14.91 -6.74
C GLY A 139 -16.67 14.74 -7.63
N LYS A 140 -15.47 14.68 -7.05
CA LYS A 140 -14.23 14.53 -7.84
C LYS A 140 -14.18 13.15 -8.49
N THR A 141 -13.67 13.11 -9.72
CA THR A 141 -13.41 11.85 -10.45
C THR A 141 -12.16 11.15 -9.93
N ALA A 142 -12.03 9.85 -10.16
CA ALA A 142 -10.83 9.09 -9.78
C ALA A 142 -9.54 9.68 -10.38
N LYS A 143 -9.62 10.22 -11.60
CA LYS A 143 -8.50 10.92 -12.25
C LYS A 143 -8.07 12.17 -11.49
N GLN A 144 -9.02 13.00 -11.09
CA GLN A 144 -8.73 14.21 -10.31
C GLN A 144 -8.15 13.85 -8.93
N ILE A 145 -8.65 12.78 -8.31
CA ILE A 145 -8.12 12.27 -7.04
C ILE A 145 -6.68 11.78 -7.19
N LYS A 146 -6.37 11.11 -8.29
CA LYS A 146 -5.01 10.68 -8.64
C LYS A 146 -4.08 11.89 -8.82
N GLU A 147 -4.49 12.89 -9.58
CA GLU A 147 -3.69 14.11 -9.79
C GLU A 147 -3.43 14.86 -8.47
N GLU A 148 -4.45 15.03 -7.64
CA GLU A 148 -4.31 15.65 -6.31
C GLU A 148 -3.44 14.83 -5.36
N TYR A 149 -3.52 13.50 -5.43
CA TYR A 149 -2.68 12.62 -4.64
C TYR A 149 -1.20 12.73 -5.03
N GLU A 150 -0.87 12.83 -6.32
CA GLU A 150 0.51 13.06 -6.77
C GLU A 150 1.06 14.42 -6.31
N VAL A 151 0.22 15.47 -6.31
CA VAL A 151 0.59 16.77 -5.72
C VAL A 151 0.80 16.64 -4.22
N PHE A 152 -0.09 15.95 -3.52
CA PHE A 152 0.03 15.70 -2.08
C PHE A 152 1.32 14.96 -1.72
N LYS A 153 1.69 13.91 -2.48
CA LYS A 153 2.95 13.19 -2.30
C LYS A 153 4.15 14.11 -2.49
N THR A 154 4.12 14.95 -3.52
CA THR A 154 5.20 15.91 -3.80
C THR A 154 5.37 16.92 -2.67
N GLU A 155 4.26 17.46 -2.14
CA GLU A 155 4.28 18.37 -1.00
C GLU A 155 4.73 17.69 0.30
N LYS A 156 4.27 16.46 0.56
CA LYS A 156 4.68 15.65 1.71
C LYS A 156 6.18 15.37 1.66
N TYR A 157 6.68 14.94 0.51
CA TYR A 157 8.09 14.69 0.25
C TYR A 157 8.94 15.94 0.48
N ALA A 158 8.55 17.09 -0.08
CA ALA A 158 9.27 18.35 0.11
C ALA A 158 9.34 18.76 1.59
N LYS A 159 8.25 18.59 2.35
CA LYS A 159 8.23 18.88 3.80
C LYS A 159 9.12 17.94 4.60
N GLU A 160 9.15 16.66 4.24
CA GLU A 160 9.99 15.65 4.89
C GLU A 160 11.47 15.92 4.63
N LEU A 161 11.84 16.25 3.38
CA LEU A 161 13.19 16.67 3.05
C LEU A 161 13.62 17.93 3.81
N LEU A 162 12.75 18.93 3.92
CA LEU A 162 13.04 20.13 4.73
C LEU A 162 13.31 19.75 6.18
N THR A 163 12.48 18.86 6.75
CA THR A 163 12.63 18.39 8.14
C THR A 163 13.96 17.65 8.35
N ILE A 164 14.33 16.76 7.44
CA ILE A 164 15.60 16.03 7.48
C ILE A 164 16.77 17.00 7.30
N ALA A 165 16.68 17.92 6.35
CA ALA A 165 17.71 18.92 6.07
C ALA A 165 17.98 19.81 7.29
N ASP A 166 16.92 20.31 7.93
CA ASP A 166 16.98 21.12 9.14
C ASP A 166 17.56 20.31 10.31
N LYS A 167 17.08 19.08 10.55
CA LYS A 167 17.62 18.16 11.56
C LYS A 167 19.12 17.95 11.38
N HIS A 168 19.57 17.88 10.13
CA HIS A 168 20.96 17.60 9.82
C HIS A 168 21.84 18.82 9.54
N ASN A 169 21.28 20.03 9.58
CA ASN A 169 21.96 21.27 9.20
C ASN A 169 22.56 21.24 7.78
N ILE A 170 21.91 20.54 6.84
CA ILE A 170 22.33 20.48 5.43
C ILE A 170 21.37 21.28 4.55
N SER A 171 21.82 21.67 3.36
CA SER A 171 20.96 22.38 2.41
C SER A 171 19.84 21.45 1.92
N ALA A 172 18.58 21.86 2.10
CA ALA A 172 17.43 21.12 1.60
C ALA A 172 17.51 20.86 0.10
N LYS A 173 17.99 21.83 -0.69
CA LYS A 173 18.19 21.68 -2.13
C LYS A 173 19.28 20.67 -2.47
N ALA A 174 20.36 20.62 -1.69
CA ALA A 174 21.42 19.64 -1.89
C ALA A 174 20.96 18.23 -1.54
N LEU A 175 20.22 18.08 -0.44
CA LEU A 175 19.61 16.82 -0.05
C LEU A 175 18.59 16.33 -1.08
N GLU A 176 17.73 17.22 -1.58
CA GLU A 176 16.77 16.91 -2.65
C GLU A 176 17.49 16.40 -3.91
N THR A 177 18.56 17.09 -4.33
CA THR A 177 19.36 16.69 -5.50
C THR A 177 19.96 15.30 -5.28
N PHE A 178 20.55 15.05 -4.11
CA PHE A 178 21.13 13.77 -3.73
C PHE A 178 20.11 12.62 -3.79
N VAL A 179 18.93 12.81 -3.19
CA VAL A 179 17.85 11.81 -3.20
C VAL A 179 17.34 11.57 -4.63
N ASN A 180 17.12 12.64 -5.40
CA ASN A 180 16.63 12.53 -6.77
C ASN A 180 17.63 11.80 -7.70
N GLU A 181 18.94 12.01 -7.52
CA GLU A 181 19.97 11.27 -8.26
C GLU A 181 19.93 9.77 -7.95
N ILE A 182 19.80 9.41 -6.66
CA ILE A 182 19.68 8.00 -6.24
C ILE A 182 18.43 7.36 -6.82
N ILE A 183 17.27 8.02 -6.70
CA ILE A 183 16.00 7.48 -7.20
C ILE A 183 16.00 7.37 -8.73
N GLY A 184 16.59 8.33 -9.44
CA GLY A 184 16.67 8.33 -10.90
C GLY A 184 17.56 7.22 -11.45
N ARG A 185 18.62 6.82 -10.73
CA ARG A 185 19.57 5.79 -11.18
C ARG A 185 19.39 4.45 -10.47
N LYS A 186 18.65 4.41 -9.36
CA LYS A 186 18.56 3.27 -8.42
C LYS A 186 19.93 2.82 -7.90
N ILE A 187 20.86 3.77 -7.74
CA ILE A 187 22.23 3.53 -7.30
C ILE A 187 22.55 4.55 -6.20
N PHE A 188 22.95 4.05 -5.04
CA PHE A 188 23.52 4.84 -3.96
C PHE A 188 25.01 5.07 -4.22
N ASP A 189 25.45 6.32 -4.13
CA ASP A 189 26.83 6.73 -4.33
C ASP A 189 27.38 7.36 -3.05
N GLY A 190 28.31 6.66 -2.40
CA GLY A 190 28.94 7.11 -1.16
C GLY A 190 29.83 8.35 -1.34
N GLU A 191 30.36 8.61 -2.54
CA GLU A 191 31.10 9.85 -2.82
C GLU A 191 30.15 11.05 -2.82
N LYS A 192 28.95 10.90 -3.38
CA LYS A 192 27.91 11.93 -3.34
C LYS A 192 27.42 12.24 -1.94
N LEU A 193 27.36 11.23 -1.06
CA LEU A 193 27.05 11.44 0.35
C LEU A 193 28.16 12.24 1.05
N ASN A 194 29.42 11.95 0.73
CA ASN A 194 30.55 12.73 1.24
C ASN A 194 30.50 14.19 0.75
N ASP A 195 30.20 14.43 -0.53
CA ASP A 195 30.05 15.77 -1.11
C ASP A 195 28.91 16.55 -0.42
N LEU A 196 27.79 15.88 -0.13
CA LEU A 196 26.64 16.47 0.57
C LEU A 196 27.02 16.98 1.97
N LEU A 197 27.90 16.26 2.68
CA LEU A 197 28.34 16.61 4.03
C LEU A 197 29.58 17.52 4.06
N ALA A 198 30.30 17.68 2.94
CA ALA A 198 31.52 18.47 2.87
C ALA A 198 31.38 19.91 3.40
N PRO A 199 30.28 20.65 3.14
CA PRO A 199 30.09 22.01 3.66
C PRO A 199 30.05 22.11 5.19
N LEU A 200 29.77 21.01 5.90
CA LEU A 200 29.77 20.98 7.36
C LEU A 200 31.18 21.02 7.96
N ASN A 201 32.23 20.83 7.14
CA ASN A 201 33.64 20.86 7.55
C ASN A 201 33.96 19.99 8.77
N LEU A 202 33.35 18.80 8.82
CA LEU A 202 33.51 17.85 9.92
C LEU A 202 34.82 17.05 9.78
N GLY A 203 35.46 16.78 10.92
CA GLY A 203 36.55 15.81 11.01
C GLY A 203 36.06 14.38 10.76
N TRP A 204 36.97 13.46 10.43
CA TRP A 204 36.62 12.12 9.94
C TRP A 204 35.70 11.32 10.89
N ARG A 205 35.90 11.40 12.21
CA ARG A 205 35.05 10.70 13.20
C ARG A 205 33.63 11.25 13.27
N ASP A 206 33.51 12.57 13.30
CA ASP A 206 32.21 13.23 13.41
C ASP A 206 31.44 13.13 12.09
N ARG A 207 32.16 13.08 10.96
CA ARG A 207 31.57 12.81 9.65
C ARG A 207 30.92 11.44 9.58
N THR A 208 31.59 10.36 9.99
CA THR A 208 30.99 9.02 9.98
C THR A 208 29.74 8.94 10.87
N LYS A 209 29.75 9.59 12.04
CA LYS A 209 28.54 9.67 12.89
C LYS A 209 27.42 10.43 12.21
N LYS A 210 27.74 11.55 11.55
CA LYS A 210 26.77 12.38 10.84
C LYS A 210 26.16 11.65 9.64
N GLU A 211 26.99 10.92 8.91
CA GLU A 211 26.60 10.08 7.78
C GLU A 211 25.58 9.01 8.21
N LEU A 212 25.90 8.23 9.24
CA LEU A 212 24.99 7.21 9.76
C LEU A 212 23.66 7.81 10.23
N ALA A 213 23.71 8.93 10.96
CA ALA A 213 22.51 9.60 11.44
C ALA A 213 21.66 10.17 10.29
N LEU A 214 22.28 10.68 9.23
CA LEU A 214 21.56 11.15 8.04
C LEU A 214 20.92 9.97 7.30
N MET A 215 21.66 8.88 7.09
CA MET A 215 21.17 7.72 6.37
C MET A 215 20.08 6.97 7.13
N GLU A 216 20.07 7.01 8.46
CA GLU A 216 18.94 6.50 9.27
C GLU A 216 17.61 7.20 8.92
N ASP A 217 17.65 8.51 8.66
CA ASP A 217 16.45 9.27 8.26
C ASP A 217 16.16 9.18 6.75
N VAL A 218 17.19 9.10 5.90
CA VAL A 218 17.03 9.12 4.43
C VAL A 218 16.73 7.74 3.83
N THR A 219 17.22 6.65 4.43
CA THR A 219 17.02 5.28 3.90
C THR A 219 15.54 4.89 3.83
N PRO A 220 14.70 5.11 4.86
CA PRO A 220 13.27 4.81 4.78
C PRO A 220 12.58 5.61 3.66
N LEU A 221 12.99 6.87 3.46
CA LEU A 221 12.47 7.71 2.39
C LEU A 221 12.83 7.16 1.00
N LEU A 222 14.08 6.73 0.82
CA LEU A 222 14.56 6.14 -0.42
C LEU A 222 13.81 4.85 -0.79
N LYS A 223 13.55 3.97 0.17
CA LYS A 223 12.81 2.71 -0.04
C LYS A 223 11.37 2.96 -0.47
N ARG A 224 10.69 3.90 0.20
CA ARG A 224 9.32 4.30 -0.16
C ARG A 224 9.25 4.91 -1.56
N LEU A 225 10.17 5.84 -1.88
CA LEU A 225 10.25 6.46 -3.20
C LEU A 225 10.68 5.48 -4.31
N SER A 226 11.37 4.39 -3.97
CA SER A 226 11.70 3.34 -4.92
C SER A 226 10.57 2.34 -5.15
N ALA A 227 9.44 2.46 -4.43
CA ALA A 227 8.33 1.52 -4.48
C ALA A 227 8.80 0.07 -4.27
N GLY A 228 9.75 -0.13 -3.34
CA GLY A 228 10.31 -1.44 -3.02
C GLY A 228 11.33 -1.96 -4.04
N GLN A 229 11.65 -1.19 -5.09
CA GLN A 229 12.76 -1.54 -5.99
C GLN A 229 14.09 -1.42 -5.25
N GLU A 230 14.97 -2.39 -5.49
CA GLU A 230 16.33 -2.41 -4.93
C GLU A 230 17.13 -1.17 -5.38
N ILE A 231 17.82 -0.54 -4.43
CA ILE A 231 18.80 0.52 -4.70
C ILE A 231 20.18 -0.07 -4.45
N SER A 232 20.96 -0.20 -5.53
CA SER A 232 22.31 -0.75 -5.45
C SER A 232 23.18 0.07 -4.51
N GLY A 233 23.88 -0.58 -3.57
CA GLY A 233 24.78 0.08 -2.60
C GLY A 233 24.10 0.64 -1.35
N LEU A 234 22.76 0.67 -1.29
CA LEU A 234 22.04 1.14 -0.10
C LEU A 234 22.05 0.11 1.04
N SER A 235 22.30 -1.17 0.74
CA SER A 235 22.32 -2.27 1.72
C SER A 235 23.33 -2.09 2.86
N ALA A 236 24.36 -1.26 2.64
CA ALA A 236 25.31 -0.87 3.68
C ALA A 236 24.64 -0.19 4.91
N TYR A 237 23.41 0.31 4.76
CA TYR A 237 22.64 0.97 5.80
C TYR A 237 21.41 0.17 6.25
N ASP A 238 21.21 -1.05 5.74
CA ASP A 238 20.07 -1.91 6.08
C ASP A 238 20.30 -2.77 7.34
N GLU A 239 21.55 -3.01 7.74
CA GLU A 239 21.91 -3.98 8.79
C GLU A 239 21.77 -3.48 10.25
N LYS A 240 21.08 -2.36 10.50
CA LYS A 240 21.01 -1.74 11.85
C LYS A 240 19.61 -1.51 12.42
N ILE A 241 18.58 -2.16 11.89
CA ILE A 241 17.23 -2.16 12.50
C ILE A 241 17.07 -3.39 13.38
#